data_AF-A0A3S4UP66-F1
#
_entry.id   AF-A0A3S4UP66-F1
#
_cell.length_a   1.000
_cell.length_b   1.000
_cell.length_c   1.000
_cell.angle_alpha   90.00
_cell.angle_beta   90.00
_cell.angle_gamma   90.00
#
_symmetry.space_group_name_H-M   'P 1'
#
loop_
_entity.id
_entity.type
_entity.pdbx_description
1 polymer ?
#
loop_
_entity_poly.entity_id
_entity_poly.type
_entity_poly.pdbx_seq_one_letter_code
_entity_poly.pdbx_strand_id
1 'polypeptide(L)'
;MGQAYRRFAHDYPGLYPLTQFRGGGVGGSANADADSVQAQRAVEIVVAALAGYSIPEARMIDVVMMTRSALHGFADIEVKGGFAWPEPVDQSFTVLLDMLDAALRSLASGSR
;
A
#
# COMPACT_ATOMS: atom_id res chain seq x y z
N MET A 1 -10.02 1.78 -2.88
CA MET A 1 -8.80 2.04 -2.09
C MET A 1 -7.53 1.87 -2.93
N GLY A 2 -7.24 0.68 -3.47
CA GLY A 2 -6.05 0.45 -4.31
C GLY A 2 -5.85 1.47 -5.44
N GLN A 3 -6.91 1.79 -6.19
CA GLN A 3 -6.86 2.79 -7.26
C GLN A 3 -6.44 4.20 -6.77
N ALA A 4 -6.91 4.62 -5.59
CA ALA A 4 -6.54 5.92 -5.01
C ALA A 4 -5.07 5.92 -4.56
N TYR A 5 -4.59 4.81 -4.01
CA TYR A 5 -3.18 4.63 -3.63
C TYR A 5 -2.26 4.71 -4.87
N ARG A 6 -2.59 3.94 -5.92
CA ARG A 6 -1.85 3.94 -7.20
C ARG A 6 -1.87 5.32 -7.86
N ARG A 7 -3.04 5.97 -7.89
CA ARG A 7 -3.17 7.32 -8.44
C ARG A 7 -2.31 8.35 -7.70
N PHE A 8 -2.24 8.29 -6.37
CA PHE A 8 -1.37 9.20 -5.62
C PHE A 8 0.11 9.05 -6.00
N ALA A 9 0.58 7.83 -6.25
CA ALA A 9 1.95 7.57 -6.69
C ALA A 9 2.23 8.18 -8.08
N HIS A 10 1.26 8.09 -9.00
CA HIS A 10 1.35 8.68 -10.35
C HIS A 10 1.22 10.20 -10.37
N ASP A 11 0.31 10.76 -9.58
CA ASP A 11 0.08 12.21 -9.52
C ASP A 11 1.26 12.94 -8.85
N TYR A 12 2.03 12.25 -7.99
CA TYR A 12 3.12 12.84 -7.21
C TYR A 12 4.39 11.96 -7.13
N PRO A 13 5.06 11.63 -8.25
CA PRO A 13 6.14 10.63 -8.30
C PRO A 13 7.40 11.03 -7.51
N GLY A 14 7.66 12.34 -7.31
CA GLY A 14 8.78 12.82 -6.49
C GLY A 14 8.49 12.87 -4.99
N LEU A 15 7.22 13.08 -4.61
CA LEU A 15 6.80 13.13 -3.21
C LEU A 15 6.48 11.73 -2.68
N TYR A 16 5.95 10.86 -3.53
CA TYR A 16 5.50 9.52 -3.16
C TYR A 16 6.56 8.72 -2.39
N PRO A 17 7.84 8.62 -2.81
CA PRO A 17 8.87 7.92 -2.04
C PRO A 17 9.08 8.47 -0.63
N LEU A 18 8.97 9.79 -0.44
CA LEU A 18 9.14 10.44 0.86
C LEU A 18 8.02 10.05 1.84
N THR A 19 6.82 9.78 1.31
CA THR A 19 5.67 9.32 2.12
C THR A 19 5.77 7.84 2.55
N GLN A 20 6.74 7.07 2.05
CA GLN A 20 6.83 5.64 2.37
C GLN A 20 7.66 5.34 3.62
N PHE A 21 8.47 6.30 4.07
CA PHE A 21 9.30 6.20 5.25
C PHE A 21 8.75 7.09 6.37
N ARG A 22 8.70 6.59 7.61
CA ARG A 22 8.62 7.48 8.77
C ARG A 22 9.93 8.25 8.83
N GLY A 23 9.86 9.59 8.70
CA GLY A 23 11.02 10.48 8.70
C GLY A 23 12.03 10.08 9.78
N GLY A 24 13.12 9.45 9.35
CA GLY A 24 14.04 8.73 10.23
C GLY A 24 14.95 7.75 9.49
N GLY A 25 15.44 8.12 8.31
CA GLY A 25 16.67 7.53 7.77
C GLY A 25 17.89 8.14 8.45
N VAL A 26 19.00 7.38 8.53
CA VAL A 26 20.26 7.72 9.20
C VAL A 26 20.72 9.15 8.85
N GLY A 27 20.61 10.07 9.81
CA GLY A 27 20.97 11.49 9.64
C GLY A 27 19.76 12.40 9.74
N GLY A 28 19.36 12.73 10.97
CA GLY A 28 18.16 13.52 11.26
C GLY A 28 18.12 14.88 10.56
N SER A 29 16.92 15.25 10.11
CA SER A 29 16.53 16.62 9.81
C SER A 29 15.03 16.78 10.07
N ALA A 30 14.65 17.94 10.59
CA ALA A 30 13.42 18.27 11.29
C ALA A 30 12.12 18.36 10.44
N ASN A 31 12.03 17.63 9.32
CA ASN A 31 10.78 17.48 8.55
C ASN A 31 10.02 16.18 8.87
N ALA A 32 10.38 15.53 9.99
CA ALA A 32 9.77 14.29 10.44
C ALA A 32 8.24 14.36 10.58
N ASP A 33 7.66 15.55 10.81
CA ASP A 33 6.22 15.70 11.04
C ASP A 33 5.39 15.64 9.75
N ALA A 34 5.78 16.30 8.67
CA ALA A 34 4.99 16.27 7.43
C ALA A 34 5.11 14.92 6.69
N ASP A 35 6.33 14.35 6.64
CA ASP A 35 6.58 13.04 6.04
C ASP A 35 5.90 11.92 6.84
N SER A 36 5.89 12.03 8.18
CA SER A 36 5.16 11.08 9.03
C SER A 36 3.64 11.17 8.87
N VAL A 37 3.06 12.36 8.70
CA VAL A 37 1.60 12.51 8.47
C VAL A 37 1.18 11.86 7.15
N GLN A 38 2.00 11.97 6.10
CA GLN A 38 1.65 11.39 4.79
C GLN A 38 1.83 9.87 4.79
N ALA A 39 2.90 9.38 5.43
CA ALA A 39 3.08 7.96 5.69
C ALA A 39 1.92 7.38 6.53
N GLN A 40 1.48 8.14 7.52
CA GLN A 40 0.36 7.79 8.38
C GLN A 40 -0.96 7.71 7.60
N ARG A 41 -1.24 8.69 6.73
CA ARG A 41 -2.45 8.66 5.86
C ARG A 41 -2.50 7.41 4.97
N ALA A 42 -1.37 6.99 4.42
CA ALA A 42 -1.32 5.77 3.62
C ALA A 42 -1.69 4.53 4.44
N VAL A 43 -1.23 4.45 5.69
CA VAL A 43 -1.59 3.39 6.64
C VAL A 43 -3.06 3.48 7.04
N GLU A 44 -3.58 4.67 7.33
CA GLU A 44 -4.99 4.90 7.67
C GLU A 44 -5.94 4.47 6.55
N ILE A 45 -5.59 4.74 5.30
CA ILE A 45 -6.37 4.30 4.14
C ILE A 45 -6.40 2.77 4.04
N VAL A 46 -5.26 2.10 4.33
CA VAL A 46 -5.19 0.63 4.40
C VAL A 46 -6.08 0.11 5.52
N VAL A 47 -5.92 0.64 6.74
CA VAL A 47 -6.71 0.24 7.91
C VAL A 47 -8.22 0.44 7.68
N ALA A 48 -8.61 1.58 7.11
CA ALA A 48 -10.01 1.86 6.78
C ALA A 48 -10.58 0.88 5.75
N ALA A 49 -9.77 0.48 4.75
CA ALA A 49 -10.18 -0.52 3.77
C ALA A 49 -10.33 -1.92 4.40
N LEU A 50 -9.53 -2.23 5.43
CA LEU A 50 -9.59 -3.48 6.16
C LEU A 50 -10.77 -3.57 7.13
N ALA A 51 -11.36 -2.43 7.53
CA ALA A 51 -12.52 -2.40 8.42
C ALA A 51 -13.76 -3.13 7.86
N GLY A 52 -13.84 -3.30 6.53
CA GLY A 52 -14.88 -4.09 5.87
C GLY A 52 -14.69 -5.62 5.95
N TYR A 53 -13.54 -6.08 6.47
CA TYR A 53 -13.22 -7.49 6.64
C TYR A 53 -13.24 -7.85 8.12
N SER A 54 -13.79 -9.02 8.46
CA SER A 54 -13.79 -9.55 9.83
C SER A 54 -12.43 -10.17 10.18
N ILE A 55 -11.35 -9.41 10.03
CA ILE A 55 -9.98 -9.86 10.33
C ILE A 55 -9.79 -9.95 11.85
N PRO A 56 -9.31 -11.08 12.40
CA PRO A 56 -8.98 -11.17 13.81
C PRO A 56 -7.92 -10.14 14.21
N GLU A 57 -8.08 -9.51 15.38
CA GLU A 57 -7.16 -8.48 15.88
C GLU A 57 -5.70 -8.96 15.88
N ALA A 58 -5.46 -10.21 16.29
CA ALA A 58 -4.15 -10.85 16.30
C ALA A 58 -3.45 -10.92 14.93
N ARG A 59 -4.19 -10.74 13.82
CA ARG A 59 -3.68 -10.77 12.44
C ARG A 59 -3.68 -9.39 11.78
N MET A 60 -4.20 -8.36 12.44
CA MET A 60 -4.41 -7.04 11.84
C MET A 60 -3.09 -6.40 11.39
N ILE A 61 -2.05 -6.47 12.21
CA ILE A 61 -0.72 -5.90 11.88
C ILE A 61 -0.15 -6.57 10.63
N ASP A 62 -0.16 -7.91 10.59
CA ASP A 62 0.35 -8.67 9.44
C ASP A 62 -0.41 -8.32 8.16
N VAL A 63 -1.73 -8.20 8.26
CA VAL A 63 -2.62 -7.88 7.14
C VAL A 63 -2.39 -6.46 6.62
N VAL A 64 -2.21 -5.48 7.51
CA VAL A 64 -1.84 -4.11 7.14
C VAL A 64 -0.49 -4.10 6.43
N MET A 65 0.52 -4.78 6.99
CA MET A 65 1.85 -4.84 6.38
C MET A 65 1.84 -5.51 5.01
N MET A 66 1.13 -6.63 4.87
CA MET A 66 0.97 -7.34 3.60
C MET A 66 0.32 -6.44 2.54
N THR A 67 -0.84 -5.85 2.89
CA THR A 67 -1.62 -5.01 1.96
C THR A 67 -0.82 -3.78 1.54
N ARG A 68 -0.19 -3.08 2.49
CA ARG A 68 0.64 -1.90 2.20
C ARG A 68 1.85 -2.25 1.33
N SER A 69 2.54 -3.35 1.62
CA SER A 69 3.72 -3.78 0.86
C SER A 69 3.36 -4.13 -0.58
N ALA A 70 2.25 -4.85 -0.79
CA ALA A 70 1.78 -5.23 -2.13
C ALA A 70 1.44 -4.00 -2.99
N LEU A 71 0.67 -3.05 -2.43
CA LEU A 71 0.31 -1.81 -3.12
C LEU A 71 1.52 -0.92 -3.36
N HIS A 72 2.41 -0.78 -2.38
CA HIS A 72 3.63 0.01 -2.50
C HIS A 72 4.55 -0.55 -3.60
N GLY A 73 4.85 -1.85 -3.55
CA GLY A 73 5.74 -2.49 -4.51
C GLY A 73 5.23 -2.34 -5.94
N PHE A 74 3.93 -2.53 -6.17
CA PHE A 74 3.35 -2.34 -7.50
C PHE A 74 3.50 -0.89 -7.98
N ALA A 75 3.08 0.08 -7.17
CA ALA A 75 3.12 1.49 -7.54
C ALA A 75 4.55 2.02 -7.75
N ASP A 76 5.49 1.59 -6.92
CA ASP A 76 6.90 2.00 -7.02
C ASP A 76 7.57 1.46 -8.29
N ILE A 77 7.32 0.19 -8.63
CA ILE A 77 7.81 -0.41 -9.89
C ILE A 77 7.17 0.30 -11.09
N GLU A 78 5.87 0.58 -11.03
CA GLU A 78 5.14 1.22 -12.11
C GLU A 78 5.63 2.65 -12.39
N VAL A 79 5.72 3.48 -11.37
CA VAL A 79 6.16 4.89 -11.48
C VAL A 79 7.59 4.98 -12.01
N LYS A 80 8.44 3.98 -11.70
CA LYS A 80 9.81 3.88 -12.23
C LYS A 80 9.90 3.28 -13.63
N GLY A 81 8.78 2.92 -14.25
CA GLY A 81 8.73 2.28 -15.57
C GLY A 81 9.28 0.85 -15.59
N GLY A 82 9.29 0.16 -14.44
CA GLY A 82 9.90 -1.16 -14.28
C GLY A 82 9.09 -2.33 -14.87
N PHE A 83 7.82 -2.11 -15.21
CA PHE A 83 7.00 -3.09 -15.95
C PHE A 83 7.28 -2.96 -17.45
N ALA A 84 8.45 -3.43 -17.88
CA ALA A 84 8.89 -3.42 -19.29
C ALA A 84 8.20 -4.52 -20.13
N TRP A 85 6.87 -4.63 -20.02
CA TRP A 85 6.06 -5.68 -20.64
C TRP A 85 4.96 -5.08 -21.54
N PRO A 86 4.55 -5.79 -22.61
CA PRO A 86 3.51 -5.32 -23.52
C PRO A 86 2.08 -5.38 -22.94
N GLU A 87 1.86 -6.14 -21.86
CA GLU A 87 0.55 -6.28 -21.22
C GLU A 87 0.07 -4.98 -20.53
N PRO A 88 -1.25 -4.71 -20.50
CA PRO A 88 -1.78 -3.53 -19.82
C PRO A 88 -1.51 -3.60 -18.31
N VAL A 89 -0.74 -2.65 -17.78
CA VAL A 89 -0.44 -2.53 -16.34
C VAL A 89 -1.72 -2.43 -15.51
N ASP A 90 -2.79 -1.84 -16.06
CA ASP A 90 -4.12 -1.77 -15.44
C ASP A 90 -4.73 -3.15 -15.16
N GLN A 91 -4.52 -4.11 -16.08
CA GLN A 91 -5.01 -5.47 -15.90
C GLN A 91 -4.27 -6.15 -14.75
N SER A 92 -2.93 -6.05 -14.74
CA SER A 92 -2.11 -6.60 -13.65
C SER A 92 -2.42 -5.98 -12.30
N PHE A 93 -2.75 -4.68 -12.28
CA PHE A 93 -3.19 -4.02 -11.05
C PHE A 93 -4.55 -4.53 -10.57
N THR A 94 -5.48 -4.78 -11.48
CA THR A 94 -6.78 -5.39 -11.14
C THR A 94 -6.59 -6.78 -10.54
N VAL A 95 -5.75 -7.60 -11.15
CA VAL A 95 -5.39 -8.94 -10.62
C VAL A 95 -4.81 -8.84 -9.21
N LEU A 96 -3.91 -7.88 -8.94
CA LEU A 96 -3.37 -7.66 -7.59
C LEU A 96 -4.48 -7.38 -6.57
N LEU A 97 -5.46 -6.54 -6.92
CA LEU A 97 -6.56 -6.18 -6.02
C LEU A 97 -7.50 -7.37 -5.76
N ASP A 98 -7.81 -8.14 -6.81
CA ASP A 98 -8.66 -9.34 -6.69
C ASP A 98 -8.00 -10.40 -5.79
N MET A 99 -6.68 -10.60 -5.93
CA MET A 99 -5.94 -11.53 -5.08
C MET A 99 -5.82 -11.06 -3.63
N LEU A 100 -5.66 -9.74 -3.41
CA LEU A 100 -5.70 -9.18 -2.07
C LEU A 100 -7.08 -9.37 -1.42
N ASP A 101 -8.18 -9.07 -2.12
CA ASP A 101 -9.54 -9.30 -1.61
C ASP A 101 -9.76 -10.77 -1.22
N ALA A 102 -9.37 -11.70 -2.10
CA ALA A 102 -9.47 -13.14 -1.82
C ALA A 102 -8.66 -13.57 -0.58
N ALA A 103 -7.42 -13.10 -0.46
CA ALA A 103 -6.56 -13.39 0.69
C ALA A 103 -7.16 -12.83 2.00
N LEU A 104 -7.67 -11.60 1.97
CA LEU A 104 -8.31 -10.96 3.12
C LEU A 104 -9.56 -11.71 3.57
N ARG A 105 -10.41 -12.15 2.63
CA ARG A 105 -11.57 -13.00 2.94
C ARG A 105 -11.17 -14.32 3.58
N SER A 106 -10.12 -14.96 3.06
CA SER A 106 -9.60 -16.21 3.63
C SER A 106 -9.12 -16.00 5.07
N LEU A 107 -8.36 -14.93 5.31
CA LEU A 107 -7.85 -14.59 6.65
C LEU A 107 -8.96 -14.22 7.64
N ALA A 108 -10.04 -13.58 7.16
CA ALA A 108 -11.22 -13.26 7.97
C ALA A 108 -12.03 -14.51 8.37
N SER A 109 -12.11 -15.51 7.48
CA SER A 109 -12.89 -16.73 7.74
C SER A 109 -12.26 -17.67 8.76
N GLY A 110 -11.06 -17.35 9.27
CA GLY A 110 -10.23 -18.23 10.07
C GLY A 110 -9.80 -19.42 9.22
N SER A 111 -8.56 -19.42 8.74
CA SER A 111 -8.02 -20.62 8.08
C SER A 111 -8.26 -21.84 8.98
N ARG A 112 -9.08 -22.77 8.46
CA ARG A 112 -9.22 -24.13 8.95
C ARG A 112 -7.87 -24.84 8.98
#